data_AF-A0A840KGJ1-F1
#
_entry.id   AF-A0A840KGJ1-F1
#
_cell.length_a   1.000
_cell.length_b   1.000
_cell.length_c   1.000
_cell.angle_alpha   90.00
_cell.angle_beta   90.00
_cell.angle_gamma   90.00
#
_symmetry.space_group_name_H-M   'P 1'
#
loop_
_entity.id
_entity.type
_entity.pdbx_description
1 polymer ?
#
loop_
_entity_poly.entity_id
_entity_poly.type
_entity_poly.pdbx_seq_one_letter_code
_entity_poly.pdbx_strand_id
1 'polypeptide(L)'
;MKSNIEKKVNILMAYAIVSTIIISFFTLSSFKNKGEDKIFDEIIVKKITVVGEDRLPRMVISNETRQHSGRMNGKEWPKRERPSGIIFFNNQGDECGGLVYQAKEKDGKTISGMSFTMDNYKDDQVVQILNDEYYANGKTYIQRGININQFPAGTNIEDRNKKIEEINKIKDEKERNLKLNELWEKEGSINRLFLGRTKGNSSGLFLSGPDGKPKMMIYVDENGNPKIQTFNDKGEIKDFIENK
;
A
#
# COMPACT_ATOMS: atom_id res chain seq x y z
N MET A 1 51.58 -21.06 64.02
CA MET A 1 51.17 -21.87 62.85
C MET A 1 49.64 -21.86 62.81
N LYS A 2 49.00 -21.10 61.90
CA LYS A 2 47.53 -21.19 61.77
C LYS A 2 47.16 -22.65 61.49
N SER A 3 46.22 -23.20 62.26
CA SER A 3 45.79 -24.60 62.14
C SER A 3 45.36 -24.87 60.69
N ASN A 4 45.61 -26.08 60.18
CA ASN A 4 45.19 -26.48 58.83
C ASN A 4 43.67 -26.25 58.63
N ILE A 5 42.90 -26.33 59.73
CA ILE A 5 41.47 -26.03 59.79
C ILE A 5 41.20 -24.54 59.54
N GLU A 6 41.90 -23.63 60.21
CA GLU A 6 41.71 -22.17 60.02
C GLU A 6 42.00 -21.74 58.58
N LYS A 7 43.01 -22.33 57.92
CA LYS A 7 43.29 -22.06 56.51
C LYS A 7 42.15 -22.52 55.60
N LYS A 8 41.63 -23.73 55.82
CA LYS A 8 40.48 -24.25 55.06
C LYS A 8 39.21 -23.42 55.29
N VAL A 9 38.95 -23.00 56.53
CA VAL A 9 37.83 -22.12 56.87
C VAL A 9 37.96 -20.76 56.19
N ASN A 10 39.15 -20.15 56.19
CA ASN A 10 39.38 -18.87 55.50
C ASN A 10 39.18 -18.98 53.98
N ILE A 11 39.62 -20.10 53.36
CA ILE A 11 39.39 -20.36 51.93
C ILE A 11 37.90 -20.54 51.62
N LEU A 12 37.19 -21.31 52.44
CA LEU A 12 35.73 -21.51 52.29
C LEU A 12 34.96 -20.21 52.49
N MET A 13 35.38 -19.38 53.45
CA MET A 13 34.79 -18.07 53.69
C MET A 13 35.01 -17.14 52.49
N ALA A 14 36.24 -17.09 51.94
CA ALA A 14 36.53 -16.33 50.74
C ALA A 14 35.72 -16.82 49.54
N TYR A 15 35.62 -18.14 49.34
CA TYR A 15 34.79 -18.74 48.29
C TYR A 15 33.31 -18.34 48.43
N ALA A 16 32.74 -18.46 49.63
CA ALA A 16 31.34 -18.12 49.89
C ALA A 16 31.05 -16.63 49.65
N ILE A 17 31.97 -15.75 50.06
CA ILE A 17 31.85 -14.30 49.80
C ILE A 17 31.90 -14.03 48.29
N VAL A 18 32.88 -14.58 47.59
CA VAL A 18 33.04 -14.38 46.14
C VAL A 18 31.86 -14.96 45.37
N SER A 19 31.40 -16.17 45.70
CA SER A 19 30.25 -16.79 45.05
C SER A 19 28.96 -16.00 45.31
N THR A 20 28.77 -15.49 46.52
CA THR A 20 27.60 -14.66 46.87
C THR A 20 27.61 -13.33 46.12
N ILE A 21 28.78 -12.70 45.97
CA ILE A 21 28.93 -11.48 45.17
C ILE A 21 28.61 -11.75 43.71
N ILE A 22 29.13 -12.84 43.13
CA ILE A 22 28.88 -13.23 41.74
C ILE A 22 27.39 -13.49 41.52
N ILE A 23 26.75 -14.29 42.39
CA ILE A 23 25.32 -14.61 42.30
C ILE A 23 24.49 -13.32 42.43
N SER A 24 24.81 -12.46 43.39
CA SER A 24 24.12 -11.18 43.59
C SER A 24 24.28 -10.25 42.39
N PHE A 25 25.46 -10.22 41.77
CA PHE A 25 25.70 -9.46 40.55
C PHE A 25 24.83 -9.97 39.38
N PHE A 26 24.72 -11.28 39.20
CA PHE A 26 23.88 -11.86 38.16
C PHE A 26 22.39 -11.66 38.41
N THR A 27 21.91 -11.80 39.66
CA THR A 27 20.50 -11.59 39.98
C THR A 27 20.10 -10.12 39.82
N LEU A 28 20.93 -9.19 40.30
CA LEU A 28 20.69 -7.74 40.15
C LEU A 28 20.80 -7.29 38.69
N SER A 29 21.70 -7.87 37.90
CA SER A 29 21.82 -7.56 36.46
C SER A 29 20.71 -8.21 35.60
N SER A 30 20.02 -9.23 36.12
CA SER A 30 18.90 -9.91 35.44
C SER A 30 17.61 -9.08 35.46
N PHE A 31 17.48 -8.17 36.43
CA PHE A 31 16.46 -7.12 36.42
C PHE A 31 16.83 -6.02 35.43
N LYS A 32 16.89 -6.38 34.15
CA LYS A 32 17.03 -5.39 33.07
C LYS A 32 15.77 -4.53 33.09
N ASN A 33 15.95 -3.20 33.18
CA ASN A 33 14.87 -2.22 33.19
C ASN A 33 13.82 -2.57 32.13
N LYS A 34 12.57 -2.71 32.59
CA LYS A 34 11.40 -2.90 31.75
C LYS A 34 11.25 -1.63 30.90
N GLY A 35 11.73 -1.71 29.66
CA GLY A 35 11.50 -0.79 28.55
C GLY A 35 11.43 0.69 28.93
N GLU A 36 12.57 1.37 29.02
CA GLU A 36 12.56 2.82 28.92
C GLU A 36 12.18 3.22 27.49
N ASP A 37 11.28 4.20 27.38
CA ASP A 37 10.92 4.78 26.09
C ASP A 37 12.16 5.37 25.43
N LYS A 38 12.43 4.93 24.20
CA LYS A 38 13.52 5.50 23.40
C LYS A 38 13.03 6.75 22.71
N ILE A 39 13.54 7.90 23.13
CA ILE A 39 13.31 9.18 22.47
C ILE A 39 14.45 9.39 21.47
N PHE A 40 14.10 9.66 20.22
CA PHE A 40 15.03 10.01 19.16
C PHE A 40 14.64 11.37 18.59
N ASP A 41 15.60 12.25 18.37
CA ASP A 41 15.36 13.50 17.63
C ASP A 41 15.21 13.21 16.12
N GLU A 42 16.04 12.30 15.58
CA GLU A 42 16.03 11.89 14.17
C GLU A 42 16.38 10.40 14.03
N ILE A 43 15.75 9.75 13.03
CA ILE A 43 16.06 8.37 12.64
C ILE A 43 16.33 8.31 11.13
N ILE A 44 17.60 8.13 10.76
CA ILE A 44 18.04 7.95 9.36
C ILE A 44 18.16 6.45 9.07
N VAL A 45 17.16 5.87 8.40
CA VAL A 45 17.08 4.44 8.11
C VAL A 45 16.55 4.16 6.71
N LYS A 46 16.85 2.97 6.18
CA LYS A 46 16.34 2.54 4.87
C LYS A 46 14.93 1.94 4.93
N LYS A 47 14.55 1.41 6.10
CA LYS A 47 13.28 0.70 6.34
C LYS A 47 12.93 0.69 7.83
N ILE A 48 11.65 0.92 8.13
CA ILE A 48 11.02 0.68 9.43
C ILE A 48 9.92 -0.36 9.21
N THR A 49 9.84 -1.37 10.07
CA THR A 49 8.76 -2.38 10.04
C THR A 49 8.12 -2.41 11.42
N VAL A 50 6.84 -2.04 11.47
CA VAL A 50 6.01 -2.21 12.66
C VAL A 50 5.35 -3.58 12.56
N VAL A 51 5.48 -4.38 13.61
CA VAL A 51 4.92 -5.73 13.71
C VAL A 51 3.94 -5.82 14.87
N GLY A 52 2.95 -6.69 14.77
CA GLY A 52 2.12 -7.09 15.90
C GLY A 52 2.82 -8.07 16.84
N GLU A 53 2.17 -8.42 17.94
CA GLU A 53 2.63 -9.46 18.89
C GLU A 53 2.77 -10.84 18.22
N ASP A 54 1.99 -11.08 17.17
CA ASP A 54 2.04 -12.25 16.28
C ASP A 54 3.23 -12.24 15.32
N ARG A 55 4.08 -11.19 15.36
CA ARG A 55 5.20 -10.91 14.45
C ARG A 55 4.79 -10.68 12.99
N LEU A 56 3.50 -10.48 12.72
CA LEU A 56 3.03 -10.10 11.39
C LEU A 56 3.19 -8.59 11.19
N PRO A 57 3.46 -8.13 9.95
CA PRO A 57 3.56 -6.71 9.68
C PRO A 57 2.23 -5.99 9.95
N ARG A 58 2.32 -4.71 10.33
CA ARG A 58 1.21 -3.74 10.45
C ARG A 58 1.45 -2.52 9.60
N MET A 59 2.71 -2.10 9.51
CA MET A 59 3.13 -0.99 8.68
C MET A 59 4.59 -1.18 8.26
N VAL A 60 4.89 -0.92 6.99
CA VAL A 60 6.26 -0.91 6.47
C VAL A 60 6.53 0.45 5.84
N ILE A 61 7.47 1.21 6.38
CA ILE A 61 7.99 2.45 5.77
C ILE A 61 9.34 2.12 5.14
N SER A 62 9.54 2.39 3.86
CA SER A 62 10.83 2.09 3.22
C SER A 62 11.08 2.84 1.92
N ASN A 63 12.34 2.85 1.50
CA ASN A 63 12.71 3.20 0.14
C ASN A 63 12.27 2.15 -0.90
N GLU A 64 12.37 2.50 -2.18
CA GLU A 64 11.96 1.70 -3.34
C GLU A 64 12.71 0.36 -3.47
N THR A 65 13.95 0.28 -2.97
CA THR A 65 14.75 -0.96 -3.04
C THR A 65 14.46 -1.96 -1.91
N ARG A 66 13.76 -1.55 -0.85
CA ARG A 66 13.44 -2.37 0.33
C ARG A 66 11.95 -2.50 0.62
N GLN A 67 11.12 -2.04 -0.31
CA GLN A 67 9.67 -2.07 -0.18
C GLN A 67 9.14 -3.49 -0.01
N HIS A 68 8.10 -3.62 0.80
CA HIS A 68 7.43 -4.89 1.00
C HIS A 68 6.68 -5.28 -0.28
N SER A 69 6.88 -6.52 -0.74
CA SER A 69 6.14 -7.05 -1.91
C SER A 69 4.63 -7.06 -1.68
N GLY A 70 4.25 -7.22 -0.41
CA GLY A 70 2.88 -7.38 0.05
C GLY A 70 2.62 -8.82 0.49
N ARG A 71 1.47 -9.04 1.12
CA ARG A 71 1.06 -10.34 1.64
C ARG A 71 -0.46 -10.48 1.52
N MET A 72 -0.95 -11.69 1.26
CA MET A 72 -2.37 -11.99 1.19
C MET A 72 -2.64 -13.45 1.59
N ASN A 73 -3.70 -13.71 2.36
CA ASN A 73 -4.08 -15.05 2.83
C ASN A 73 -2.91 -15.83 3.46
N GLY A 74 -2.05 -15.13 4.19
CA GLY A 74 -0.89 -15.74 4.85
C GLY A 74 0.30 -16.07 3.94
N LYS A 75 0.26 -15.68 2.66
CA LYS A 75 1.35 -15.89 1.68
C LYS A 75 1.98 -14.55 1.30
N GLU A 76 3.31 -14.53 1.21
CA GLU A 76 4.04 -13.38 0.67
C GLU A 76 3.88 -13.30 -0.85
N TRP A 77 3.69 -12.09 -1.37
CA TRP A 77 3.75 -11.87 -2.82
C TRP A 77 5.19 -12.01 -3.33
N PRO A 78 5.39 -12.46 -4.59
CA PRO A 78 6.70 -12.45 -5.23
C PRO A 78 7.35 -11.07 -5.18
N LYS A 79 8.68 -11.04 -5.16
CA LYS A 79 9.44 -9.78 -5.19
C LYS A 79 9.06 -8.97 -6.44
N ARG A 80 8.64 -7.72 -6.22
CA ARG A 80 8.26 -6.76 -7.26
C ARG A 80 8.87 -5.39 -7.00
N GLU A 81 9.14 -4.65 -8.08
CA GLU A 81 9.55 -3.24 -7.97
C GLU A 81 8.34 -2.39 -7.56
N ARG A 82 8.51 -1.57 -6.53
CA ARG A 82 7.50 -0.63 -6.06
C ARG A 82 8.16 0.69 -5.65
N PRO A 83 7.44 1.81 -5.71
CA PRO A 83 7.93 3.07 -5.19
C PRO A 83 8.26 3.02 -3.69
N SER A 84 8.96 4.04 -3.22
CA SER A 84 9.12 4.30 -1.79
C SER A 84 7.76 4.69 -1.17
N GLY A 85 7.65 4.50 0.14
CA GLY A 85 6.43 4.81 0.84
C GLY A 85 6.12 3.92 2.04
N ILE A 86 4.85 3.91 2.42
CA ILE A 86 4.26 3.19 3.54
C ILE A 86 3.29 2.14 3.00
N ILE A 87 3.44 0.87 3.40
CA ILE A 87 2.46 -0.19 3.12
C ILE A 87 1.77 -0.58 4.43
N PHE A 88 0.45 -0.67 4.40
CA PHE A 88 -0.39 -1.01 5.56
C PHE A 88 -0.84 -2.47 5.49
N PHE A 89 -0.91 -3.10 6.66
CA PHE A 89 -1.34 -4.48 6.80
C PHE A 89 -2.40 -4.59 7.90
N ASN A 90 -3.44 -5.39 7.66
CA ASN A 90 -4.49 -5.65 8.63
C ASN A 90 -4.00 -6.59 9.76
N ASN A 91 -4.89 -6.93 10.69
CA ASN A 91 -4.60 -7.83 11.81
C ASN A 91 -4.28 -9.28 11.39
N GLN A 92 -4.61 -9.68 10.17
CA GLN A 92 -4.22 -10.98 9.57
C GLN A 92 -2.85 -10.91 8.88
N GLY A 93 -2.22 -9.73 8.86
CA GLY A 93 -0.97 -9.46 8.15
C GLY A 93 -1.14 -9.31 6.64
N ASP A 94 -2.36 -9.17 6.14
CA ASP A 94 -2.61 -8.99 4.70
C ASP A 94 -2.53 -7.50 4.32
N GLU A 95 -1.92 -7.20 3.17
CA GLU A 95 -1.82 -5.84 2.63
C GLU A 95 -3.25 -5.28 2.43
N CYS A 96 -3.47 -4.04 2.89
CA CYS A 96 -4.78 -3.40 2.85
C CYS A 96 -4.71 -1.94 2.36
N GLY A 97 -3.68 -1.63 1.56
CA GLY A 97 -3.42 -0.30 1.03
C GLY A 97 -2.03 0.23 1.36
N GLY A 98 -1.76 1.45 0.92
CA GLY A 98 -0.46 2.07 1.09
C GLY A 98 -0.43 3.54 0.67
N LEU A 99 0.60 4.23 1.13
CA LEU A 99 1.00 5.53 0.62
C LEU A 99 2.30 5.36 -0.15
N VAL A 100 2.27 5.54 -1.46
CA VAL A 100 3.46 5.41 -2.32
C VAL A 100 3.74 6.71 -3.06
N TYR A 101 5.01 6.99 -3.30
CA TYR A 101 5.43 8.17 -4.06
C TYR A 101 6.69 7.87 -4.86
N GLN A 102 6.77 8.47 -6.04
CA GLN A 102 7.95 8.37 -6.90
C GLN A 102 8.13 9.63 -7.74
N ALA A 103 9.38 9.89 -8.09
CA ALA A 103 9.75 10.67 -9.24
C ALA A 103 10.78 9.87 -10.03
N LYS A 104 10.66 9.83 -11.36
CA LYS A 104 11.64 9.21 -12.24
C LYS A 104 11.72 10.00 -13.53
N GLU A 105 12.95 10.37 -13.87
CA GLU A 105 13.27 11.03 -15.13
C GLU A 105 14.08 10.07 -16.00
N LYS A 106 13.68 9.93 -17.26
CA LYS A 106 14.40 9.11 -18.25
C LYS A 106 14.08 9.58 -19.66
N ASP A 107 15.11 9.78 -20.49
CA ASP A 107 14.97 10.12 -21.92
C ASP A 107 14.06 11.33 -22.19
N GLY A 108 14.19 12.39 -21.39
CA GLY A 108 13.33 13.59 -21.49
C GLY A 108 11.87 13.38 -21.06
N LYS A 109 11.58 12.23 -20.43
CA LYS A 109 10.27 11.91 -19.84
C LYS A 109 10.37 11.96 -18.34
N THR A 110 9.42 12.63 -17.71
CA THR A 110 9.31 12.70 -16.25
C THR A 110 8.01 12.06 -15.83
N ILE A 111 8.09 11.13 -14.88
CA ILE A 111 6.95 10.64 -14.12
C ILE A 111 7.10 11.13 -12.69
N SER A 112 6.05 11.71 -12.13
CA SER A 112 5.98 12.12 -10.74
C SER A 112 4.61 11.76 -10.22
N GLY A 113 4.55 11.11 -9.08
CA GLY A 113 3.26 10.74 -8.55
C GLY A 113 3.28 10.33 -7.09
N MET A 114 2.10 10.43 -6.51
CA MET A 114 1.80 10.00 -5.15
C MET A 114 0.41 9.36 -5.17
N SER A 115 0.29 8.22 -4.50
CA SER A 115 -0.96 7.48 -4.38
C SER A 115 -1.16 7.04 -2.94
N PHE A 116 -2.29 7.42 -2.36
CA PHE A 116 -2.76 6.88 -1.08
C PHE A 116 -3.95 5.97 -1.35
N THR A 117 -3.82 4.70 -1.01
CA THR A 117 -4.79 3.67 -1.37
C THR A 117 -5.37 2.96 -0.16
N MET A 118 -6.62 2.55 -0.29
CA MET A 118 -7.27 1.57 0.54
C MET A 118 -7.77 0.44 -0.35
N ASP A 119 -7.36 -0.77 0.01
CA ASP A 119 -7.67 -1.97 -0.75
C ASP A 119 -9.00 -2.56 -0.27
N ASN A 120 -9.71 -3.25 -1.16
CA ASN A 120 -10.85 -4.04 -0.76
C ASN A 120 -10.39 -5.21 0.13
N TYR A 121 -11.28 -5.75 0.96
CA TYR A 121 -10.94 -6.96 1.69
C TYR A 121 -10.60 -8.11 0.73
N LYS A 122 -9.36 -8.60 0.81
CA LYS A 122 -8.78 -9.63 -0.07
C LYS A 122 -8.79 -9.31 -1.56
N ASP A 123 -8.89 -8.04 -1.90
CA ASP A 123 -8.78 -7.57 -3.27
C ASP A 123 -7.96 -6.29 -3.32
N ASP A 124 -7.80 -5.70 -4.50
CA ASP A 124 -7.02 -4.48 -4.69
C ASP A 124 -7.89 -3.22 -4.47
N GLN A 125 -7.32 -2.08 -4.84
CA GLN A 125 -7.74 -0.71 -4.58
C GLN A 125 -9.22 -0.39 -4.86
N VAL A 126 -9.93 0.05 -3.82
CA VAL A 126 -11.32 0.58 -3.91
C VAL A 126 -11.43 2.06 -3.59
N VAL A 127 -10.50 2.61 -2.79
CA VAL A 127 -10.41 4.06 -2.57
C VAL A 127 -8.99 4.50 -2.85
N GLN A 128 -8.83 5.59 -3.60
CA GLN A 128 -7.52 6.13 -3.92
C GLN A 128 -7.55 7.66 -3.97
N ILE A 129 -6.60 8.30 -3.29
CA ILE A 129 -6.22 9.69 -3.54
C ILE A 129 -4.95 9.67 -4.38
N LEU A 130 -5.00 10.29 -5.56
CA LEU A 130 -3.95 10.21 -6.56
C LEU A 130 -3.48 11.62 -6.97
N ASN A 131 -2.18 11.76 -7.15
CA ASN A 131 -1.58 12.73 -8.05
C ASN A 131 -0.66 11.97 -9.00
N ASP A 132 -0.96 11.98 -10.28
CA ASP A 132 -0.23 11.30 -11.35
C ASP A 132 0.14 12.32 -12.42
N GLU A 133 1.43 12.55 -12.60
CA GLU A 133 1.96 13.54 -13.51
C GLU A 133 2.95 12.88 -14.47
N TYR A 134 2.69 13.08 -15.76
CA TYR A 134 3.54 12.60 -16.83
C TYR A 134 3.88 13.75 -17.78
N TYR A 135 5.17 13.98 -17.97
CA TYR A 135 5.70 15.00 -18.87
C TYR A 135 6.56 14.33 -19.93
N ALA A 136 6.27 14.56 -21.21
CA ALA A 136 7.07 14.04 -22.31
C ALA A 136 6.90 14.90 -23.57
N ASN A 137 8.00 15.22 -24.25
CA ASN A 137 7.99 15.91 -25.55
C ASN A 137 7.12 17.19 -25.57
N GLY A 138 7.20 18.00 -24.51
CA GLY A 138 6.38 19.22 -24.35
C GLY A 138 4.90 18.98 -24.04
N LYS A 139 4.45 17.72 -23.95
CA LYS A 139 3.10 17.35 -23.53
C LYS A 139 3.08 17.02 -22.04
N THR A 140 1.98 17.39 -21.40
CA THR A 140 1.73 17.16 -19.98
C THR A 140 0.41 16.40 -19.82
N TYR A 141 0.43 15.33 -19.03
CA TYR A 141 -0.76 14.58 -18.66
C TYR A 141 -0.79 14.53 -17.14
N ILE A 142 -1.80 15.18 -16.56
CA ILE A 142 -1.97 15.27 -15.11
C ILE A 142 -3.34 14.72 -14.78
N GLN A 143 -3.39 13.75 -13.88
CA GLN A 143 -4.61 13.34 -13.20
C GLN A 143 -4.40 13.50 -11.70
N ARG A 144 -5.34 14.16 -11.02
CA ARG A 144 -5.30 14.27 -9.57
C ARG A 144 -6.69 14.30 -8.99
N GLY A 145 -6.91 13.57 -7.91
CA GLY A 145 -8.24 13.47 -7.32
C GLY A 145 -8.46 12.21 -6.50
N ILE A 146 -9.74 11.94 -6.25
CA ILE A 146 -10.23 10.81 -5.49
C ILE A 146 -10.94 9.86 -6.46
N ASN A 147 -10.54 8.58 -6.45
CA ASN A 147 -11.24 7.51 -7.13
C ASN A 147 -11.92 6.61 -6.10
N ILE A 148 -13.16 6.22 -6.37
CA ILE A 148 -13.86 5.15 -5.66
C ILE A 148 -14.25 4.09 -6.67
N ASN A 149 -13.73 2.89 -6.48
CA ASN A 149 -14.00 1.73 -7.30
C ASN A 149 -14.78 0.68 -6.48
N GLN A 150 -15.38 -0.27 -7.18
CA GLN A 150 -16.07 -1.39 -6.56
C GLN A 150 -15.75 -2.67 -7.31
N PHE A 151 -15.31 -3.70 -6.59
CA PHE A 151 -15.24 -5.06 -7.12
C PHE A 151 -16.61 -5.77 -7.02
N PRO A 152 -16.92 -6.69 -7.93
CA PRO A 152 -18.08 -7.56 -7.81
C PRO A 152 -18.03 -8.38 -6.50
N ALA A 153 -19.18 -8.61 -5.89
CA ALA A 153 -19.25 -9.35 -4.63
C ALA A 153 -18.71 -10.79 -4.81
N GLY A 154 -17.89 -11.24 -3.87
CA GLY A 154 -17.32 -12.59 -3.86
C GLY A 154 -16.08 -12.79 -4.73
N THR A 155 -15.58 -11.75 -5.41
CA THR A 155 -14.27 -11.80 -6.07
C THR A 155 -13.15 -11.59 -5.07
N ASN A 156 -11.96 -12.09 -5.42
CA ASN A 156 -10.73 -11.82 -4.67
C ASN A 156 -9.53 -11.86 -5.63
N ILE A 157 -8.44 -11.23 -5.22
CA ILE A 157 -7.24 -11.09 -6.05
C ILE A 157 -6.53 -12.43 -6.32
N GLU A 158 -6.56 -13.38 -5.37
CA GLU A 158 -5.84 -14.66 -5.52
C GLU A 158 -6.47 -15.52 -6.62
N ASP A 159 -7.78 -15.67 -6.62
CA ASP A 159 -8.50 -16.43 -7.64
C ASP A 159 -8.44 -15.75 -9.01
N ARG A 160 -8.51 -14.41 -9.04
CA ARG A 160 -8.34 -13.64 -10.28
C ARG A 160 -6.94 -13.81 -10.86
N ASN A 161 -5.90 -13.78 -10.03
CA ASN A 161 -4.51 -13.98 -10.48
C ASN A 161 -4.29 -15.38 -11.05
N LYS A 162 -4.85 -16.44 -10.45
CA LYS A 162 -4.79 -17.80 -11.01
C LYS A 162 -5.42 -17.86 -12.40
N LYS A 163 -6.58 -17.24 -12.59
CA LYS A 163 -7.24 -17.16 -13.91
C LYS A 163 -6.38 -16.41 -14.92
N ILE A 164 -5.79 -15.27 -14.52
CA ILE A 164 -4.86 -14.50 -15.36
C ILE A 164 -3.64 -15.33 -15.76
N GLU A 165 -3.05 -16.10 -14.83
CA GLU A 165 -1.92 -16.98 -15.12
C GLU A 165 -2.27 -18.04 -16.16
N GLU A 166 -3.44 -18.69 -16.06
CA GLU A 166 -3.89 -19.64 -17.07
C GLU A 166 -4.17 -18.98 -18.43
N ILE A 167 -4.79 -17.81 -18.45
CA ILE A 167 -5.05 -17.06 -19.69
C ILE A 167 -3.73 -16.64 -20.36
N ASN A 168 -2.71 -16.25 -19.58
CA ASN A 168 -1.41 -15.85 -20.11
C ASN A 168 -0.62 -17.00 -20.78
N LYS A 169 -1.01 -18.26 -20.57
CA LYS A 169 -0.43 -19.42 -21.29
C LYS A 169 -0.95 -19.54 -22.72
N ILE A 170 -2.01 -18.83 -23.09
CA ILE A 170 -2.57 -18.83 -24.44
C ILE A 170 -1.61 -18.11 -25.39
N LYS A 171 -1.18 -18.83 -26.44
CA LYS A 171 -0.23 -18.33 -27.44
C LYS A 171 -0.85 -17.30 -28.38
N ASP A 172 -2.10 -17.53 -28.78
CA ASP A 172 -2.83 -16.59 -29.63
C ASP A 172 -3.15 -15.32 -28.84
N GLU A 173 -2.62 -14.19 -29.31
CA GLU A 173 -2.78 -12.90 -28.64
C GLU A 173 -4.22 -12.38 -28.66
N LYS A 174 -4.95 -12.60 -29.76
CA LYS A 174 -6.35 -12.14 -29.87
C LYS A 174 -7.23 -12.91 -28.92
N GLU A 175 -7.08 -14.23 -28.87
CA GLU A 175 -7.81 -15.09 -27.94
C GLU A 175 -7.47 -14.76 -26.49
N ARG A 176 -6.18 -14.58 -26.17
CA ARG A 176 -5.72 -14.19 -24.84
C ARG A 176 -6.35 -12.86 -24.40
N ASN A 177 -6.31 -11.86 -25.27
CA ASN A 177 -6.86 -10.53 -24.96
C ASN A 177 -8.39 -10.58 -24.80
N LEU A 178 -9.09 -11.37 -25.62
CA LEU A 178 -10.53 -11.58 -25.48
C LEU A 178 -10.87 -12.15 -24.10
N LYS A 179 -10.19 -13.23 -23.69
CA LYS A 179 -10.43 -13.87 -22.37
C LYS A 179 -10.04 -12.97 -21.19
N LEU A 180 -8.99 -12.16 -21.33
CA LEU A 180 -8.66 -11.15 -20.33
C LEU A 180 -9.78 -10.12 -20.20
N ASN A 181 -10.32 -9.63 -21.31
CA ASN A 181 -11.42 -8.66 -21.28
C ASN A 181 -12.68 -9.26 -20.63
N GLU A 182 -13.07 -10.49 -21.02
CA GLU A 182 -14.20 -11.20 -20.41
C GLU A 182 -14.02 -11.37 -18.89
N LEU A 183 -12.80 -11.68 -18.45
CA LEU A 183 -12.48 -11.78 -17.02
C LEU A 183 -12.62 -10.42 -16.32
N TRP A 184 -12.12 -9.34 -16.91
CA TRP A 184 -12.20 -8.00 -16.34
C TRP A 184 -13.63 -7.44 -16.33
N GLU A 185 -14.44 -7.76 -17.35
CA GLU A 185 -15.87 -7.41 -17.36
C GLU A 185 -16.63 -8.11 -16.22
N LYS A 186 -16.23 -9.35 -15.89
CA LYS A 186 -16.89 -10.15 -14.87
C LYS A 186 -16.38 -9.90 -13.45
N GLU A 187 -15.08 -9.70 -13.28
CA GLU A 187 -14.39 -9.73 -11.97
C GLU A 187 -13.52 -8.49 -11.71
N GLY A 188 -13.46 -7.57 -12.67
CA GLY A 188 -12.72 -6.31 -12.53
C GLY A 188 -13.45 -5.28 -11.71
N SER A 189 -12.70 -4.34 -11.16
CA SER A 189 -13.28 -3.19 -10.47
C SER A 189 -13.95 -2.25 -11.45
N ILE A 190 -15.14 -1.79 -11.13
CA ILE A 190 -15.82 -0.69 -11.82
C ILE A 190 -15.58 0.61 -11.07
N ASN A 191 -15.23 1.69 -11.78
CA ASN A 191 -15.20 3.01 -11.17
C ASN A 191 -16.64 3.46 -10.88
N ARG A 192 -16.87 4.00 -9.68
CA ARG A 192 -18.16 4.52 -9.23
C ARG A 192 -18.17 6.03 -9.15
N LEU A 193 -17.04 6.58 -8.74
CA LEU A 193 -16.87 8.00 -8.53
C LEU A 193 -15.43 8.39 -8.88
N PHE A 194 -15.32 9.51 -9.58
CA PHE A 194 -14.09 10.28 -9.66
C PHE A 194 -14.38 11.73 -9.27
N LEU A 195 -13.57 12.29 -8.38
CA LEU A 195 -13.60 13.70 -8.01
C LEU A 195 -12.21 14.29 -8.19
N GLY A 196 -12.04 15.17 -9.17
CA GLY A 196 -10.77 15.84 -9.41
C GLY A 196 -10.55 16.25 -10.86
N ARG A 197 -9.28 16.41 -11.22
CA ARG A 197 -8.83 16.78 -12.57
C ARG A 197 -8.54 15.53 -13.38
N THR A 198 -9.19 15.39 -14.53
CA THR A 198 -8.95 14.33 -15.51
C THR A 198 -7.72 14.63 -16.37
N LYS A 199 -7.22 13.60 -17.08
CA LYS A 199 -6.14 13.77 -18.06
C LYS A 199 -6.51 14.69 -19.23
N GLY A 200 -7.81 14.86 -19.51
CA GLY A 200 -8.35 15.79 -20.50
C GLY A 200 -8.59 17.19 -19.94
N ASN A 201 -7.91 17.58 -18.86
CA ASN A 201 -7.95 18.90 -18.23
C ASN A 201 -9.30 19.36 -17.67
N SER A 202 -10.34 18.52 -17.74
CA SER A 202 -11.62 18.77 -17.10
C SER A 202 -11.51 18.54 -15.59
N SER A 203 -12.20 19.34 -14.78
CA SER A 203 -12.17 19.21 -13.32
C SER A 203 -13.59 19.12 -12.78
N GLY A 204 -13.90 18.10 -11.99
CA GLY A 204 -15.27 17.91 -11.51
C GLY A 204 -15.53 16.59 -10.80
N LEU A 205 -16.83 16.32 -10.62
CA LEU A 205 -17.41 15.10 -10.11
C LEU A 205 -17.98 14.28 -11.27
N PHE A 206 -17.57 13.02 -11.35
CA PHE A 206 -17.98 12.08 -12.39
C PHE A 206 -18.52 10.83 -11.69
N LEU A 207 -19.76 10.46 -12.01
CA LEU A 207 -20.49 9.37 -11.36
C LEU A 207 -20.87 8.31 -12.40
N SER A 208 -20.60 7.06 -12.05
CA SER A 208 -20.87 5.90 -12.91
C SER A 208 -21.91 4.97 -12.29
N GLY A 209 -22.70 4.35 -13.17
CA GLY A 209 -23.72 3.36 -12.83
C GLY A 209 -23.16 2.00 -12.41
N PRO A 210 -24.04 1.04 -12.04
CA PRO A 210 -23.67 -0.35 -11.72
C PRO A 210 -22.89 -1.10 -12.79
N ASP A 211 -23.02 -0.68 -14.03
CA ASP A 211 -22.31 -1.22 -15.19
C ASP A 211 -20.99 -0.46 -15.49
N GLY A 212 -20.58 0.46 -14.62
CA GLY A 212 -19.40 1.31 -14.81
C GLY A 212 -19.58 2.43 -15.84
N LYS A 213 -20.75 2.54 -16.49
CA LYS A 213 -20.99 3.59 -17.49
C LYS A 213 -21.29 4.93 -16.81
N PRO A 214 -20.85 6.06 -17.40
CA PRO A 214 -21.20 7.38 -16.89
C PRO A 214 -22.72 7.54 -16.75
N LYS A 215 -23.15 8.16 -15.66
CA LYS A 215 -24.57 8.52 -15.40
C LYS A 215 -24.75 10.00 -15.11
N MET A 216 -23.77 10.64 -14.46
CA MET A 216 -23.82 12.07 -14.18
C MET A 216 -22.42 12.66 -14.12
N MET A 217 -22.26 13.87 -14.63
CA MET A 217 -21.02 14.65 -14.53
C MET A 217 -21.35 16.10 -14.15
N ILE A 218 -20.60 16.64 -13.21
CA ILE A 218 -20.63 18.05 -12.81
C ILE A 218 -19.19 18.54 -12.87
N TYR A 219 -18.84 19.31 -13.90
CA TYR A 219 -17.44 19.63 -14.17
C TYR A 219 -17.26 20.97 -14.87
N VAL A 220 -16.03 21.45 -14.89
CA VAL A 220 -15.56 22.53 -15.75
C VAL A 220 -14.73 21.89 -16.86
N ASP A 221 -15.09 22.19 -18.11
CA ASP A 221 -14.38 21.67 -19.28
C ASP A 221 -13.00 22.32 -19.47
N GLU A 222 -12.25 21.88 -20.47
CA GLU A 222 -10.91 22.41 -20.77
C GLU A 222 -10.89 23.89 -21.18
N ASN A 223 -12.04 24.43 -21.61
CA ASN A 223 -12.21 25.83 -22.00
C ASN A 223 -12.74 26.71 -20.84
N GLY A 224 -12.97 26.13 -19.66
CA GLY A 224 -13.48 26.85 -18.50
C GLY A 224 -15.00 26.94 -18.41
N ASN A 225 -15.75 26.25 -19.29
CA ASN A 225 -17.20 26.30 -19.25
C ASN A 225 -17.75 25.32 -18.19
N PRO A 226 -18.71 25.74 -17.36
CA PRO A 226 -19.38 24.85 -16.42
C PRO A 226 -20.33 23.90 -17.17
N LYS A 227 -20.38 22.64 -16.73
CA LYS A 227 -21.19 21.57 -17.31
C LYS A 227 -21.89 20.76 -16.23
N ILE A 228 -23.18 20.47 -16.46
CA ILE A 228 -23.95 19.47 -15.72
C ILE A 228 -24.61 18.56 -16.76
N GLN A 229 -24.15 17.31 -16.82
CA GLN A 229 -24.57 16.36 -17.84
C GLN A 229 -25.07 15.07 -17.21
N THR A 230 -26.13 14.49 -17.76
CA THR A 230 -26.61 13.14 -17.43
C THR A 230 -26.63 12.25 -18.67
N PHE A 231 -26.51 10.94 -18.45
CA PHE A 231 -26.53 9.94 -19.51
C PHE A 231 -27.70 8.99 -19.30
N ASN A 232 -28.45 8.71 -20.36
CA ASN A 232 -29.47 7.66 -20.33
C ASN A 232 -28.86 6.26 -20.58
N ASP A 233 -29.68 5.23 -20.63
CA ASP A 233 -29.22 3.84 -20.80
C ASP A 233 -28.64 3.56 -22.20
N LYS A 234 -28.93 4.42 -23.19
CA LYS A 234 -28.33 4.38 -24.53
C LYS A 234 -27.04 5.21 -24.62
N GLY A 235 -26.66 5.91 -23.55
CA GLY A 235 -25.51 6.81 -23.52
C GLY A 235 -25.77 8.19 -24.13
N GLU A 236 -27.04 8.54 -24.41
CA GLU A 236 -27.38 9.88 -24.91
C GLU A 236 -27.23 10.91 -23.78
N ILE A 237 -26.60 12.03 -24.12
CA ILE A 237 -26.23 13.09 -23.18
C ILE A 237 -27.35 14.13 -23.12
N LYS A 238 -27.72 14.54 -21.91
CA LYS A 238 -28.53 15.74 -21.66
C LYS A 238 -27.69 16.75 -20.88
N ASP A 239 -27.45 17.91 -21.48
CA ASP A 239 -26.82 19.06 -20.81
C ASP A 239 -27.90 19.91 -20.11
N PHE A 240 -27.63 20.35 -18.89
CA PHE A 240 -28.53 21.17 -18.08
C PHE A 240 -28.06 22.62 -17.98
N ILE A 241 -26.86 22.94 -18.49
CA ILE A 241 -26.35 24.30 -18.55
C ILE A 241 -26.35 24.74 -20.02
N GLU A 242 -27.15 25.74 -20.34
CA GLU A 242 -27.04 26.46 -21.60
C GLU A 242 -25.94 27.51 -21.46
N ASN A 243 -24.90 27.41 -22.30
CA ASN A 243 -23.92 28.47 -22.44
C ASN A 243 -24.63 29.69 -23.06
N LYS A 244 -24.72 30.79 -22.32
CA LYS A 244 -25.13 32.10 -22.86
C LYS A 244 -24.00 32.75 -23.65
#